data_AF-A0A0F0LP21-F1
#
_entry.id   AF-A0A0F0LP21-F1
#
_cell.length_a   1.000
_cell.length_b   1.000
_cell.length_c   1.000
_cell.angle_alpha   90.00
_cell.angle_beta   90.00
_cell.angle_gamma   90.00
#
_symmetry.space_group_name_H-M   'P 1'
#
loop_
_entity.id
_entity.type
_entity.pdbx_description
1 polymer ?
#
loop_
_entity_poly.entity_id
_entity_poly.type
_entity_poly.pdbx_seq_one_letter_code
_entity_poly.pdbx_strand_id
1 'polypeptide(L)'
;MPTSDLFPGTPVPMPQATGSAIMIWPDAEPAIPARFVDGFEPFAAFARDAGADPAVLAGDLFALWDFVAAHPELLESAVTADAAARFLGNAIAVVHPAATWHMASEPEVGTSTMSVPVVGLLRTIVERPQQREPFREVLASWPQADHDSQELAALGAQDFAVDIDFVVTPEPFVRPALEIPVFLDDDGRVIDYGSRWAGGSPPDDAYSRVSHPERFAPALAAVDALIDHLETWYVVDVDRAVEPSGSRVVHLRPTTGAPITLTMSATGESIGIEAGALFSEIVPSCTCDACDESADSVAEQVEETLLSIAAGGLREVFPVGQRRSAHIRIRTVDGGGRSSAGEPGRSVPAARLDAAAELLGSLSDGWWPAWSLRPGRE
;
A
#
# COMPACT_ATOMS: atom_id res chain seq x y z
N MET A 1 25.13 24.72 -30.52
CA MET A 1 24.06 23.71 -30.66
C MET A 1 22.79 24.29 -30.08
N PRO A 2 21.61 24.10 -30.70
CA PRO A 2 20.35 24.50 -30.06
C PRO A 2 20.22 23.76 -28.72
N THR A 3 19.74 24.44 -27.69
CA THR A 3 19.60 23.90 -26.32
C THR A 3 18.67 22.70 -26.22
N SER A 4 17.80 22.49 -27.22
CA SER A 4 16.88 21.36 -27.32
C SER A 4 17.56 19.99 -27.56
N ASP A 5 18.86 19.94 -27.87
CA ASP A 5 19.59 18.70 -28.16
C ASP A 5 20.35 18.13 -26.94
N LEU A 6 20.22 18.73 -25.75
CA LEU A 6 20.98 18.31 -24.55
C LEU A 6 20.48 17.00 -23.93
N PHE A 7 19.20 16.67 -24.13
CA PHE A 7 18.57 15.47 -23.58
C PHE A 7 18.00 14.59 -24.70
N PRO A 8 17.94 13.26 -24.51
CA PRO A 8 17.53 12.35 -25.57
C PRO A 8 16.01 12.42 -25.81
N GLY A 9 15.58 13.15 -26.83
CA GLY A 9 14.18 13.27 -27.22
C GLY A 9 13.74 14.72 -27.27
N THR A 10 12.44 14.95 -27.49
CA THR A 10 11.89 16.31 -27.53
C THR A 10 11.38 16.68 -26.14
N PRO A 11 11.95 17.69 -25.47
CA PRO A 11 11.41 18.19 -24.22
C PRO A 11 9.98 18.69 -24.41
N VAL A 12 9.11 18.40 -23.44
CA VAL A 12 7.71 18.83 -23.43
C VAL A 12 7.45 19.83 -22.30
N PRO A 13 6.33 20.55 -22.29
CA PRO A 13 5.97 21.39 -21.15
C PRO A 13 5.84 20.57 -19.86
N MET A 14 6.15 21.20 -18.72
CA MET A 14 5.98 20.59 -17.39
C MET A 14 4.56 20.03 -17.21
N PRO A 15 4.40 18.78 -16.72
CA PRO A 15 3.09 18.23 -16.38
C PRO A 15 2.33 19.11 -15.39
N GLN A 16 1.01 19.19 -15.53
CA GLN A 16 0.16 19.84 -14.53
C GLN A 16 -0.09 18.91 -13.35
N ALA A 17 -0.37 19.50 -12.19
CA ALA A 17 -0.75 18.72 -11.01
C ALA A 17 -1.96 17.85 -11.34
N THR A 18 -1.78 16.53 -11.27
CA THR A 18 -2.92 15.63 -11.25
C THR A 18 -3.61 15.84 -9.92
N GLY A 19 -4.77 16.48 -9.93
CA GLY A 19 -5.54 16.73 -8.72
C GLY A 19 -5.69 15.46 -7.89
N SER A 20 -5.38 15.57 -6.60
CA SER A 20 -5.58 14.49 -5.64
C SER A 20 -7.07 14.11 -5.57
N ALA A 21 -7.37 12.88 -6.00
CA ALA A 21 -8.60 12.10 -5.78
C ALA A 21 -9.88 12.43 -6.60
N ILE A 22 -10.66 11.35 -6.78
CA ILE A 22 -12.08 11.22 -7.17
C ILE A 22 -12.33 10.74 -8.62
N MET A 23 -12.68 9.46 -8.73
CA MET A 23 -13.26 8.74 -9.90
C MET A 23 -12.59 8.97 -11.26
N ILE A 24 -11.66 8.07 -11.62
CA ILE A 24 -11.19 7.95 -13.00
C ILE A 24 -12.32 7.33 -13.84
N TRP A 25 -12.97 8.15 -14.66
CA TRP A 25 -13.79 7.68 -15.78
C TRP A 25 -12.89 7.00 -16.85
N PRO A 26 -13.35 5.98 -17.59
CA PRO A 26 -12.47 5.09 -18.36
C PRO A 26 -11.84 5.68 -19.64
N ASP A 27 -12.17 6.91 -20.02
CA ASP A 27 -11.92 7.42 -21.38
C ASP A 27 -10.77 8.43 -21.50
N ALA A 28 -9.99 8.68 -20.45
CA ALA A 28 -8.75 9.44 -20.61
C ALA A 28 -7.67 8.52 -21.21
N GLU A 29 -7.36 8.70 -22.50
CA GLU A 29 -6.17 8.10 -23.09
C GLU A 29 -4.97 8.39 -22.18
N PRO A 30 -4.16 7.38 -21.79
CA PRO A 30 -3.04 7.60 -20.90
C PRO A 30 -2.08 8.59 -21.57
N ALA A 31 -1.96 9.79 -20.99
CA ALA A 31 -1.02 10.79 -21.46
C ALA A 31 0.38 10.17 -21.46
N ILE A 32 1.10 10.29 -22.58
CA ILE A 32 2.48 9.80 -22.68
C ILE A 32 3.28 10.47 -21.56
N PRO A 33 3.90 9.71 -20.64
CA PRO A 33 4.65 10.29 -19.54
C PRO A 33 5.75 11.24 -20.04
N ALA A 34 5.80 12.45 -19.49
CA ALA A 34 6.80 13.44 -19.87
C ALA A 34 8.18 13.01 -19.35
N ARG A 35 9.05 12.51 -20.21
CA ARG A 35 10.40 12.09 -19.78
C ARG A 35 11.38 13.26 -19.62
N PHE A 36 11.29 14.24 -20.51
CA PHE A 36 12.12 15.45 -20.47
C PHE A 36 11.23 16.67 -20.56
N VAL A 37 11.49 17.68 -19.71
CA VAL A 37 10.73 18.93 -19.69
C VAL A 37 11.53 20.10 -20.25
N ASP A 38 10.84 21.07 -20.83
CA ASP A 38 11.40 22.34 -21.32
C ASP A 38 11.71 23.34 -20.19
N GLY A 39 12.32 24.49 -20.51
CA GLY A 39 12.55 25.59 -19.58
C GLY A 39 13.87 25.53 -18.79
N PHE A 40 14.77 24.61 -19.14
CA PHE A 40 16.11 24.50 -18.56
C PHE A 40 17.15 25.41 -19.25
N GLU A 41 16.76 26.10 -20.33
CA GLU A 41 17.66 26.92 -21.16
C GLU A 41 18.41 28.01 -20.37
N PRO A 42 17.78 28.73 -19.42
CA PRO A 42 18.50 29.72 -18.60
C PRO A 42 19.66 29.12 -17.81
N PHE A 43 19.51 27.92 -17.28
CA PHE A 43 20.60 27.21 -16.59
C PHE A 43 21.69 26.77 -17.57
N ALA A 44 21.32 26.26 -18.75
CA ALA A 44 22.30 25.88 -19.76
C ALA A 44 23.10 27.10 -20.27
N ALA A 45 22.51 28.29 -20.31
CA ALA A 45 23.24 29.54 -20.60
C ALA A 45 24.20 29.89 -19.45
N PHE A 46 23.71 29.88 -18.20
CA PHE A 46 24.52 30.11 -17.01
C PHE A 46 25.75 29.20 -16.95
N ALA A 47 25.58 27.89 -17.18
CA ALA A 47 26.67 26.92 -17.15
C ALA A 47 27.76 27.23 -18.19
N ARG A 48 27.38 27.68 -19.40
CA ARG A 48 28.35 28.09 -20.43
C ARG A 48 29.11 29.35 -20.02
N ASP A 49 28.42 30.33 -19.45
CA ASP A 49 29.03 31.58 -19.00
C ASP A 49 30.01 31.33 -17.84
N ALA A 50 29.72 30.34 -17.00
CA ALA A 50 30.60 29.83 -15.95
C ALA A 50 31.73 28.89 -16.45
N GLY A 51 31.81 28.63 -17.77
CA GLY A 51 32.87 27.82 -18.40
C GLY A 51 32.66 26.30 -18.36
N ALA A 52 31.47 25.83 -17.99
CA ALA A 52 31.09 24.42 -18.07
C ALA A 52 30.37 24.08 -19.39
N ASP A 53 30.46 22.83 -19.83
CA ASP A 53 29.71 22.33 -20.99
C ASP A 53 28.38 21.70 -20.52
N PRO A 54 27.21 22.28 -20.86
CA PRO A 54 25.92 21.70 -20.51
C PRO A 54 25.72 20.27 -21.01
N ALA A 55 26.33 19.87 -22.13
CA ALA A 55 26.21 18.50 -22.61
C ALA A 55 26.91 17.50 -21.69
N VAL A 56 28.04 17.89 -21.09
CA VAL A 56 28.74 17.09 -20.08
C VAL A 56 27.90 17.01 -18.80
N LEU A 57 27.34 18.14 -18.35
CA LEU A 57 26.49 18.16 -17.15
C LEU A 57 25.18 17.36 -17.34
N ALA A 58 24.62 17.32 -18.54
CA ALA A 58 23.43 16.52 -18.85
C ALA A 58 23.73 15.01 -18.84
N GLY A 59 24.94 14.60 -19.22
CA GLY A 59 25.37 13.20 -19.27
C GLY A 59 26.01 12.67 -17.99
N ASP A 60 26.51 13.55 -17.12
CA ASP A 60 27.14 13.20 -15.85
C ASP A 60 26.49 13.97 -14.69
N LEU A 61 25.53 13.31 -14.04
CA LEU A 61 24.77 13.86 -12.92
C LEU A 61 25.65 14.27 -11.73
N PHE A 62 26.79 13.62 -11.53
CA PHE A 62 27.67 13.95 -10.41
C PHE A 62 28.62 15.11 -10.75
N ALA A 63 28.99 15.27 -12.03
CA ALA A 63 29.61 16.51 -12.50
C ALA A 63 28.62 17.69 -12.38
N LEU A 64 27.34 17.48 -12.69
CA LEU A 64 26.28 18.46 -12.46
C LEU A 64 26.12 18.79 -10.97
N TRP A 65 26.15 17.80 -10.10
CA TRP A 65 26.12 18.00 -8.65
C TRP A 65 27.26 18.91 -8.19
N ASP A 66 28.49 18.58 -8.58
CA ASP A 66 29.68 19.33 -8.19
C ASP A 66 29.64 20.76 -8.74
N PHE A 67 29.13 20.94 -9.96
CA PHE A 67 28.90 22.25 -10.56
C PHE A 67 27.88 23.08 -9.76
N VAL A 68 26.69 22.53 -9.49
CA VAL A 68 25.63 23.23 -8.75
C VAL A 68 26.10 23.60 -7.34
N ALA A 69 26.79 22.70 -6.65
CA ALA A 69 27.33 22.94 -5.31
C ALA A 69 28.33 24.10 -5.27
N ALA A 70 29.06 24.34 -6.37
CA ALA A 70 30.02 25.43 -6.48
C ALA A 70 29.38 26.80 -6.80
N HIS A 71 28.09 26.84 -7.17
CA HIS A 71 27.41 28.05 -7.63
C HIS A 71 26.12 28.33 -6.82
N PRO A 72 26.23 28.69 -5.53
CA PRO A 72 25.07 29.00 -4.68
C PRO A 72 24.20 30.14 -5.21
N GLU A 73 24.76 31.04 -6.02
CA GLU A 73 24.05 32.14 -6.70
C GLU A 73 22.91 31.68 -7.62
N LEU A 74 22.90 30.40 -8.02
CA LEU A 74 21.79 29.78 -8.74
C LEU A 74 20.45 29.93 -8.00
N LEU A 75 20.48 30.02 -6.67
CA LEU A 75 19.28 30.16 -5.82
C LEU A 75 18.80 31.60 -5.66
N GLU A 76 19.58 32.60 -6.09
CA GLU A 76 19.23 34.02 -5.92
C GLU A 76 18.11 34.46 -6.88
N SER A 77 17.93 33.76 -8.00
CA SER A 77 16.91 34.03 -9.01
C SER A 77 15.95 32.85 -9.13
N ALA A 78 14.65 33.10 -8.92
CA ALA A 78 13.62 32.08 -9.09
C ALA A 78 13.61 31.47 -10.51
N VAL A 79 13.91 32.27 -11.54
CA VAL A 79 13.97 31.80 -12.93
C VAL A 79 15.14 30.85 -13.14
N THR A 80 16.32 31.20 -12.60
CA THR A 80 17.53 30.38 -12.74
C THR A 80 17.42 29.11 -11.89
N ALA A 81 16.87 29.21 -10.69
CA ALA A 81 16.62 28.08 -9.82
C ALA A 81 15.62 27.08 -10.42
N ASP A 82 14.51 27.56 -11.00
CA ASP A 82 13.54 26.71 -11.70
C ASP A 82 14.20 26.00 -12.90
N ALA A 83 14.93 26.76 -13.74
CA ALA A 83 15.65 26.18 -14.87
C ALA A 83 16.70 25.14 -14.45
N ALA A 84 17.41 25.38 -13.34
CA ALA A 84 18.40 24.44 -12.79
C ALA A 84 17.73 23.18 -12.25
N ALA A 85 16.58 23.30 -11.57
CA ALA A 85 15.81 22.16 -11.08
C ALA A 85 15.29 21.29 -12.25
N ARG A 86 14.80 21.92 -13.32
CA ARG A 86 14.40 21.21 -14.55
C ARG A 86 15.58 20.51 -15.23
N PHE A 87 16.72 21.17 -15.33
CA PHE A 87 17.94 20.56 -15.87
C PHE A 87 18.37 19.34 -15.05
N LEU A 88 18.36 19.47 -13.72
CA LEU A 88 18.69 18.41 -12.78
C LEU A 88 17.75 17.21 -12.92
N GLY A 89 16.44 17.45 -13.02
CA GLY A 89 15.49 16.36 -13.21
C GLY A 89 15.63 15.66 -14.57
N ASN A 90 15.89 16.41 -15.64
CA ASN A 90 16.19 15.81 -16.93
C ASN A 90 17.48 14.97 -16.90
N ALA A 91 18.52 15.41 -16.18
CA ALA A 91 19.75 14.64 -15.99
C ALA A 91 19.48 13.34 -15.20
N ILE A 92 18.61 13.36 -14.19
CA ILE A 92 18.15 12.14 -13.50
C ILE A 92 17.45 11.18 -14.49
N ALA A 93 16.58 11.69 -15.37
CA ALA A 93 15.88 10.89 -16.39
C ALA A 93 16.79 10.35 -17.51
N VAL A 94 17.99 10.92 -17.68
CA VAL A 94 19.06 10.34 -18.51
C VAL A 94 19.69 9.14 -17.80
N VAL A 95 20.05 9.30 -16.52
CA VAL A 95 20.69 8.25 -15.71
C VAL A 95 19.76 7.06 -15.52
N HIS A 96 18.45 7.30 -15.32
CA HIS A 96 17.47 6.24 -15.13
C HIS A 96 16.38 6.23 -16.23
N PRO A 97 16.43 5.31 -17.21
CA PRO A 97 15.56 5.34 -18.38
C PRO A 97 14.06 5.25 -18.11
N ALA A 98 13.65 4.65 -16.98
CA ALA A 98 12.26 4.53 -16.58
C ALA A 98 11.71 5.79 -15.86
N ALA A 99 12.58 6.74 -15.49
CA ALA A 99 12.16 7.93 -14.77
C ALA A 99 11.41 8.91 -15.67
N THR A 100 10.31 9.44 -15.16
CA THR A 100 9.43 10.39 -15.83
C THR A 100 9.07 11.54 -14.88
N TRP A 101 8.71 12.68 -15.45
CA TRP A 101 8.24 13.83 -14.70
C TRP A 101 6.78 13.66 -14.32
N HIS A 102 6.46 14.06 -13.10
CA HIS A 102 5.10 14.25 -12.63
C HIS A 102 5.04 15.46 -11.70
N MET A 103 3.81 15.92 -11.44
CA MET A 103 3.55 17.07 -10.60
C MET A 103 2.64 16.62 -9.47
N ALA A 104 3.21 16.47 -8.27
CA ALA A 104 2.49 16.20 -7.03
C ALA A 104 2.19 17.55 -6.35
N SER A 105 2.71 17.78 -5.13
CA SER A 105 2.74 19.11 -4.51
C SER A 105 3.85 20.00 -5.06
N GLU A 106 4.90 19.38 -5.64
CA GLU A 106 6.00 20.05 -6.33
C GLU A 106 6.46 19.21 -7.54
N PRO A 107 7.30 19.75 -8.45
CA PRO A 107 7.81 19.00 -9.59
C PRO A 107 8.75 17.87 -9.13
N GLU A 108 8.47 16.65 -9.58
CA GLU A 108 9.23 15.46 -9.23
C GLU A 108 9.63 14.68 -10.48
N VAL A 109 10.76 13.98 -10.39
CA VAL A 109 11.22 13.02 -11.41
C VAL A 109 11.45 11.66 -10.77
N GLY A 110 10.90 10.61 -11.36
CA GLY A 110 11.08 9.26 -10.85
C GLY A 110 10.22 8.20 -11.52
N THR A 111 10.12 7.05 -10.87
CA THR A 111 9.26 5.94 -11.27
C THR A 111 8.07 5.83 -10.30
N SER A 112 7.24 4.81 -10.46
CA SER A 112 6.17 4.51 -9.50
C SER A 112 6.70 4.10 -8.11
N THR A 113 7.98 3.75 -8.00
CA THR A 113 8.57 3.23 -6.76
C THR A 113 9.37 4.27 -5.99
N MET A 114 10.04 5.18 -6.70
CA MET A 114 10.86 6.23 -6.11
C MET A 114 10.79 7.49 -6.96
N SER A 115 10.76 8.63 -6.28
CA SER A 115 10.76 9.93 -6.93
C SER A 115 11.57 10.97 -6.16
N VAL A 116 12.01 12.00 -6.86
CA VAL A 116 12.86 13.07 -6.32
C VAL A 116 12.20 14.42 -6.58
N PRO A 117 11.87 15.19 -5.53
CA PRO A 117 11.52 16.60 -5.67
C PRO A 117 12.74 17.40 -6.10
N VAL A 118 12.74 17.86 -7.35
CA VAL A 118 13.94 18.44 -7.98
C VAL A 118 14.31 19.80 -7.40
N VAL A 119 13.31 20.56 -6.93
CA VAL A 119 13.52 21.87 -6.30
C VAL A 119 14.15 21.69 -4.91
N GLY A 120 13.63 20.75 -4.13
CA GLY A 120 14.21 20.36 -2.84
C GLY A 120 15.63 19.80 -3.00
N LEU A 121 15.86 18.98 -4.02
CA LEU A 121 17.19 18.45 -4.32
C LEU A 121 18.17 19.56 -4.68
N LEU A 122 17.80 20.50 -5.55
CA LEU A 122 18.66 21.62 -5.94
C LEU A 122 19.14 22.40 -4.70
N ARG A 123 18.23 22.73 -3.77
CA ARG A 123 18.58 23.37 -2.50
C ARG A 123 19.52 22.50 -1.66
N THR A 124 19.25 21.20 -1.61
CA THR A 124 20.07 20.23 -0.86
C THR A 124 21.51 20.18 -1.38
N ILE A 125 21.71 20.23 -2.69
CA ILE A 125 23.06 20.24 -3.30
C ILE A 125 23.85 21.47 -2.83
N VAL A 126 23.22 22.64 -2.84
CA VAL A 126 23.86 23.91 -2.45
C VAL A 126 24.10 23.99 -0.94
N GLU A 127 23.10 23.63 -0.13
CA GLU A 127 23.16 23.77 1.33
C GLU A 127 23.94 22.63 2.01
N ARG A 128 23.95 21.44 1.39
CA ARG A 128 24.51 20.20 1.95
C ARG A 128 25.23 19.38 0.87
N PRO A 129 26.30 19.91 0.25
CA PRO A 129 27.01 19.24 -0.85
C PRO A 129 27.56 17.84 -0.48
N GLN A 130 27.79 17.58 0.82
CA GLN A 130 28.19 16.27 1.34
C GLN A 130 27.13 15.15 1.14
N GLN A 131 25.88 15.49 0.78
CA GLN A 131 24.83 14.51 0.47
C GLN A 131 24.99 13.79 -0.88
N ARG A 132 26.05 14.11 -1.63
CA ARG A 132 26.36 13.53 -2.93
C ARG A 132 26.43 12.00 -2.93
N GLU A 133 27.17 11.42 -1.99
CA GLU A 133 27.35 9.96 -1.93
C GLU A 133 26.09 9.24 -1.45
N PRO A 134 25.40 9.69 -0.38
CA PRO A 134 24.07 9.16 -0.04
C PRO A 134 23.07 9.21 -1.20
N PHE A 135 23.05 10.31 -1.97
CA PHE A 135 22.17 10.41 -3.13
C PHE A 135 22.56 9.45 -4.26
N ARG A 136 23.86 9.21 -4.46
CA ARG A 136 24.35 8.19 -5.39
C ARG A 136 23.86 6.79 -5.01
N GLU A 137 23.95 6.44 -3.72
CA GLU A 137 23.47 5.15 -3.22
C GLU A 137 21.96 4.99 -3.45
N VAL A 138 21.17 6.05 -3.22
CA VAL A 138 19.73 6.06 -3.53
C VAL A 138 19.51 5.78 -5.02
N LEU A 139 20.13 6.53 -5.93
CA LEU A 139 19.94 6.32 -7.38
C LEU A 139 20.41 4.93 -7.84
N ALA A 140 21.49 4.42 -7.27
CA ALA A 140 21.98 3.07 -7.60
C ALA A 140 20.98 1.97 -7.20
N SER A 141 20.08 2.23 -6.24
CA SER A 141 19.02 1.30 -5.85
C SER A 141 17.79 1.29 -6.77
N TRP A 142 17.66 2.28 -7.67
CA TRP A 142 16.47 2.45 -8.53
C TRP A 142 16.18 1.27 -9.45
N PRO A 143 17.16 0.73 -10.21
CA PRO A 143 16.92 -0.42 -11.06
C PRO A 143 16.39 -1.64 -10.28
N GLN A 144 16.89 -1.85 -9.06
CA GLN A 144 16.42 -2.97 -8.23
C GLN A 144 15.00 -2.74 -7.73
N ALA A 145 14.67 -1.52 -7.29
CA ALA A 145 13.32 -1.22 -6.84
C ALA A 145 12.27 -1.36 -7.96
N ASP A 146 12.61 -0.96 -9.18
CA ASP A 146 11.74 -1.16 -10.34
C ASP A 146 11.55 -2.64 -10.66
N HIS A 147 12.63 -3.44 -10.55
CA HIS A 147 12.53 -4.89 -10.73
C HIS A 147 11.62 -5.54 -9.67
N ASP A 148 11.81 -5.19 -8.40
CA ASP A 148 10.96 -5.67 -7.29
C ASP A 148 9.48 -5.31 -7.53
N SER A 149 9.21 -4.09 -8.02
CA SER A 149 7.85 -3.67 -8.35
C SER A 149 7.25 -4.40 -9.55
N GLN A 150 8.06 -4.74 -10.55
CA GLN A 150 7.62 -5.56 -11.68
C GLN A 150 7.28 -6.99 -11.25
N GLU A 151 8.09 -7.56 -10.34
CA GLU A 151 7.85 -8.90 -9.78
C GLU A 151 6.53 -8.93 -9.00
N LEU A 152 6.28 -7.93 -8.13
CA LEU A 152 5.00 -7.79 -7.42
C LEU A 152 3.81 -7.61 -8.38
N ALA A 153 3.96 -6.77 -9.41
CA ALA A 153 2.91 -6.58 -10.41
C ALA A 153 2.60 -7.87 -11.18
N ALA A 154 3.63 -8.67 -11.49
CA ALA A 154 3.46 -9.97 -12.15
C ALA A 154 2.70 -10.96 -11.26
N LEU A 155 2.96 -10.98 -9.95
CA LEU A 155 2.19 -11.80 -8.99
C LEU A 155 0.72 -11.39 -8.94
N GLY A 156 0.44 -10.08 -8.90
CA GLY A 156 -0.93 -9.57 -8.95
C GLY A 156 -1.67 -9.94 -10.23
N ALA A 157 -0.99 -9.94 -11.38
CA ALA A 157 -1.57 -10.40 -12.64
C ALA A 157 -1.89 -11.91 -12.64
N GLN A 158 -1.09 -12.71 -11.94
CA GLN A 158 -1.31 -14.16 -11.79
C GLN A 158 -2.49 -14.50 -10.86
N ASP A 159 -2.82 -13.64 -9.89
CA ASP A 159 -3.91 -13.89 -8.92
C ASP A 159 -5.26 -14.20 -9.60
N PHE A 160 -5.49 -13.63 -10.78
CA PHE A 160 -6.70 -13.83 -11.58
C PHE A 160 -6.60 -14.96 -12.62
N ALA A 161 -5.39 -15.47 -12.85
CA ALA A 161 -5.15 -16.51 -13.87
C ALA A 161 -5.30 -17.93 -13.32
N VAL A 162 -5.29 -18.11 -12.00
CA VAL A 162 -5.41 -19.42 -11.33
C VAL A 162 -6.86 -19.71 -10.99
N ASP A 163 -7.37 -20.85 -11.44
CA ASP A 163 -8.64 -21.39 -10.94
C ASP A 163 -8.39 -22.05 -9.58
N ILE A 164 -9.16 -21.61 -8.58
CA ILE A 164 -9.11 -22.13 -7.21
C ILE A 164 -10.31 -23.03 -7.02
N ASP A 165 -10.03 -24.29 -6.66
CA ASP A 165 -11.06 -25.23 -6.24
C ASP A 165 -11.48 -24.90 -4.81
N PHE A 166 -12.39 -23.93 -4.65
CA PHE A 166 -12.92 -23.54 -3.36
C PHE A 166 -13.68 -24.68 -2.70
N VAL A 167 -13.46 -24.85 -1.39
CA VAL A 167 -14.25 -25.76 -0.56
C VAL A 167 -15.33 -24.97 0.19
N VAL A 168 -16.56 -25.14 -0.25
CA VAL A 168 -17.73 -24.46 0.32
C VAL A 168 -18.51 -25.44 1.19
N THR A 169 -19.01 -24.97 2.33
CA THR A 169 -19.90 -25.75 3.20
C THR A 169 -21.25 -26.00 2.51
N PRO A 170 -21.92 -27.14 2.74
CA PRO A 170 -23.25 -27.39 2.17
C PRO A 170 -24.31 -26.39 2.61
N GLU A 171 -24.22 -25.93 3.87
CA GLU A 171 -25.07 -24.86 4.39
C GLU A 171 -24.24 -23.57 4.49
N PRO A 172 -24.69 -22.46 3.88
CA PRO A 172 -24.00 -21.20 4.01
C PRO A 172 -24.13 -20.66 5.44
N PHE A 173 -23.12 -19.92 5.89
CA PHE A 173 -23.21 -19.18 7.14
C PHE A 173 -24.37 -18.17 7.10
N VAL A 174 -25.11 -18.09 8.20
CA VAL A 174 -26.19 -17.10 8.38
C VAL A 174 -25.85 -16.29 9.63
N ARG A 175 -25.55 -15.00 9.44
CA ARG A 175 -25.24 -14.09 10.54
C ARG A 175 -26.46 -13.97 11.49
N PRO A 176 -26.26 -14.08 12.81
CA PRO A 176 -27.30 -13.73 13.77
C PRO A 176 -27.65 -12.24 13.68
N ALA A 177 -28.89 -11.88 13.99
CA ALA A 177 -29.26 -10.47 14.09
C ALA A 177 -28.41 -9.77 15.16
N LEU A 178 -27.78 -8.65 14.81
CA LEU A 178 -26.97 -7.87 15.74
C LEU A 178 -27.88 -6.93 16.55
N GLU A 179 -27.75 -6.96 17.87
CA GLU A 179 -28.43 -6.02 18.76
C GLU A 179 -27.65 -4.71 18.80
N ILE A 180 -27.91 -3.82 17.83
CA ILE A 180 -27.21 -2.54 17.70
C ILE A 180 -27.89 -1.47 18.60
N PRO A 181 -27.16 -0.88 19.56
CA PRO A 181 -27.67 0.24 20.37
C PRO A 181 -27.94 1.49 19.54
N VAL A 182 -28.80 2.37 20.06
CA VAL A 182 -28.96 3.72 19.49
C VAL A 182 -27.85 4.61 20.02
N PHE A 183 -27.02 5.13 19.11
CA PHE A 183 -25.95 6.08 19.41
C PHE A 183 -26.45 7.51 19.20
N LEU A 184 -26.05 8.45 20.06
CA LEU A 184 -26.50 9.84 20.03
C LEU A 184 -25.30 10.79 20.00
N ASP A 185 -25.38 11.85 19.19
CA ASP A 185 -24.38 12.91 19.17
C ASP A 185 -24.51 13.86 20.38
N ASP A 186 -23.60 14.84 20.45
CA ASP A 186 -23.57 15.84 21.53
C ASP A 186 -24.84 16.70 21.60
N ASP A 187 -25.62 16.77 20.52
CA ASP A 187 -26.90 17.47 20.43
C ASP A 187 -28.11 16.54 20.69
N GLY A 188 -27.87 15.26 21.01
CA GLY A 188 -28.88 14.25 21.25
C GLY A 188 -29.57 13.71 19.98
N ARG A 189 -28.99 13.93 18.79
CA ARG A 189 -29.49 13.34 17.53
C ARG A 189 -28.93 11.95 17.34
N VAL A 190 -29.72 11.08 16.73
CA VAL A 190 -29.29 9.71 16.41
C VAL A 190 -28.17 9.74 15.39
N ILE A 191 -27.09 8.99 15.68
CA ILE A 191 -26.00 8.72 14.76
C ILE A 191 -26.31 7.39 14.06
N ASP A 192 -26.57 7.46 12.76
CA ASP A 192 -26.82 6.30 11.92
C ASP A 192 -25.52 5.80 11.30
N TYR A 193 -24.72 5.08 12.08
CA TYR A 193 -23.41 4.57 11.65
C TYR A 193 -23.53 3.71 10.38
N GLY A 194 -22.68 3.97 9.40
CA GLY A 194 -22.70 3.36 8.07
C GLY A 194 -23.47 4.19 7.03
N SER A 195 -24.20 5.21 7.46
CA SER A 195 -24.89 6.15 6.57
C SER A 195 -24.83 7.62 7.04
N ARG A 196 -24.01 7.91 8.06
CA ARG A 196 -23.92 9.19 8.77
C ARG A 196 -23.67 10.36 7.83
N TRP A 197 -22.88 10.14 6.78
CA TRP A 197 -22.47 11.18 5.85
C TRP A 197 -23.33 11.29 4.60
N ALA A 198 -24.30 10.39 4.38
CA ALA A 198 -25.21 10.40 3.22
C ALA A 198 -24.50 10.59 1.86
N GLY A 199 -23.28 10.07 1.71
CA GLY A 199 -22.43 10.22 0.51
C GLY A 199 -21.63 11.52 0.43
N GLY A 200 -21.73 12.41 1.42
CA GLY A 200 -20.86 13.58 1.57
C GLY A 200 -19.54 13.25 2.27
N SER A 201 -18.62 14.23 2.30
CA SER A 201 -17.37 14.09 3.04
C SER A 201 -17.59 14.40 4.54
N PRO A 202 -16.98 13.62 5.45
CA PRO A 202 -16.96 13.95 6.86
C PRO A 202 -16.25 15.29 7.10
N PRO A 203 -16.60 16.02 8.18
CA PRO A 203 -15.85 17.22 8.58
C PRO A 203 -14.45 16.83 9.08
N ASP A 204 -13.48 17.73 8.93
CA ASP A 204 -12.06 17.46 9.23
C ASP A 204 -11.82 16.99 10.68
N ASP A 205 -12.58 17.52 11.64
CA ASP A 205 -12.47 17.16 13.05
C ASP A 205 -12.91 15.71 13.34
N ALA A 206 -13.79 15.13 12.52
CA ALA A 206 -14.23 13.74 12.66
C ALA A 206 -13.10 12.72 12.43
N TYR A 207 -12.05 13.08 11.68
CA TYR A 207 -10.87 12.22 11.49
C TYR A 207 -10.02 12.10 12.76
N SER A 208 -10.20 13.02 13.72
CA SER A 208 -9.41 13.07 14.97
C SER A 208 -10.24 12.75 16.22
N ARG A 209 -11.48 12.26 16.05
CA ARG A 209 -12.40 11.99 17.15
C ARG A 209 -12.90 10.54 17.11
N VAL A 210 -13.12 9.97 18.29
CA VAL A 210 -13.77 8.67 18.49
C VAL A 210 -14.84 8.88 19.57
N SER A 211 -16.12 8.98 19.17
CA SER A 211 -17.22 9.25 20.11
C SER A 211 -17.82 7.99 20.73
N HIS A 212 -18.07 6.95 19.92
CA HIS A 212 -18.65 5.68 20.36
C HIS A 212 -17.75 4.52 19.95
N PRO A 213 -16.65 4.25 20.67
CA PRO A 213 -15.82 3.10 20.38
C PRO A 213 -16.53 1.76 20.64
N GLU A 214 -17.50 1.74 21.57
CA GLU A 214 -18.33 0.58 21.90
C GLU A 214 -19.26 0.14 20.76
N ARG A 215 -19.38 0.92 19.68
CA ARG A 215 -20.28 0.64 18.55
C ARG A 215 -19.98 -0.67 17.81
N PHE A 216 -18.76 -1.19 17.94
CA PHE A 216 -18.33 -2.43 17.31
C PHE A 216 -18.59 -3.68 18.15
N ALA A 217 -18.86 -3.53 19.44
CA ALA A 217 -19.06 -4.65 20.35
C ALA A 217 -20.13 -5.67 19.89
N PRO A 218 -21.26 -5.26 19.26
CA PRO A 218 -22.24 -6.23 18.73
C PRO A 218 -21.66 -7.20 17.70
N ALA A 219 -20.62 -6.82 16.94
CA ALA A 219 -20.02 -7.69 15.93
C ALA A 219 -19.42 -8.98 16.54
N LEU A 220 -19.05 -8.97 17.82
CA LEU A 220 -18.53 -10.16 18.51
C LEU A 220 -19.52 -11.32 18.53
N ALA A 221 -20.84 -11.04 18.48
CA ALA A 221 -21.86 -12.09 18.38
C ALA A 221 -21.79 -12.81 17.02
N ALA A 222 -21.51 -12.09 15.93
CA ALA A 222 -21.28 -12.70 14.61
C ALA A 222 -19.98 -13.51 14.59
N VAL A 223 -18.91 -13.01 15.23
CA VAL A 223 -17.63 -13.74 15.36
C VAL A 223 -17.84 -15.08 16.06
N ASP A 224 -18.56 -15.09 17.18
CA ASP A 224 -18.81 -16.32 17.93
C ASP A 224 -19.64 -17.32 17.11
N ALA A 225 -20.70 -16.86 16.44
CA ALA A 225 -21.50 -17.70 15.55
C ALA A 225 -20.68 -18.25 14.37
N LEU A 226 -19.75 -17.45 13.84
CA LEU A 226 -18.88 -17.86 12.74
C LEU A 226 -17.86 -18.91 13.18
N ILE A 227 -17.27 -18.77 14.37
CA ILE A 227 -16.40 -19.80 14.95
C ILE A 227 -17.17 -21.12 15.09
N ASP A 228 -18.39 -21.08 15.62
CA ASP A 228 -19.22 -22.27 15.78
C ASP A 228 -19.59 -22.90 14.43
N HIS A 229 -19.84 -22.08 13.40
CA HIS A 229 -20.07 -22.54 12.04
C HIS A 229 -18.83 -23.26 11.46
N LEU A 230 -17.65 -22.66 11.61
CA LEU A 230 -16.40 -23.26 11.15
C LEU A 230 -16.09 -24.57 11.88
N GLU A 231 -16.26 -24.60 13.21
CA GLU A 231 -16.08 -25.79 14.04
C GLU A 231 -17.05 -26.92 13.63
N THR A 232 -18.27 -26.56 13.24
CA THR A 232 -19.32 -27.46 12.77
C THR A 232 -18.96 -28.12 11.45
N TRP A 233 -18.52 -27.36 10.45
CA TRP A 233 -18.37 -27.90 9.08
C TRP A 233 -16.95 -28.37 8.75
N TYR A 234 -15.92 -27.78 9.34
CA TYR A 234 -14.52 -28.08 9.02
C TYR A 234 -13.84 -28.96 10.07
N VAL A 235 -12.81 -29.70 9.63
CA VAL A 235 -11.90 -30.44 10.51
C VAL A 235 -10.89 -29.47 11.11
N VAL A 236 -11.31 -28.80 12.19
CA VAL A 236 -10.56 -27.77 12.89
C VAL A 236 -10.61 -28.00 14.40
N ASP A 237 -9.47 -27.83 15.07
CA ASP A 237 -9.36 -27.75 16.51
C ASP A 237 -9.50 -26.28 16.96
N VAL A 238 -10.32 -26.04 17.98
CA VAL A 238 -10.66 -24.68 18.44
C VAL A 238 -10.25 -24.51 19.90
N ASP A 239 -9.23 -23.71 20.12
CA ASP A 239 -8.71 -23.39 21.45
C ASP A 239 -9.08 -21.95 21.82
N ARG A 240 -9.69 -21.76 22.99
CA ARG A 240 -10.26 -20.48 23.43
C ARG A 240 -9.59 -20.08 24.74
N ALA A 241 -8.96 -18.92 24.77
CA ALA A 241 -8.26 -18.37 25.93
C ALA A 241 -8.73 -16.94 26.24
N VAL A 242 -8.57 -16.55 27.49
CA VAL A 242 -8.74 -15.16 27.94
C VAL A 242 -7.42 -14.71 28.54
N GLU A 243 -6.86 -13.64 27.97
CA GLU A 243 -5.63 -13.06 28.48
C GLU A 243 -5.85 -12.27 29.77
N PRO A 244 -4.79 -12.02 30.57
CA PRO A 244 -4.87 -11.12 31.72
C PRO A 244 -5.39 -9.71 31.40
N SER A 245 -5.25 -9.28 30.13
CA SER A 245 -5.78 -8.02 29.62
C SER A 245 -7.31 -8.00 29.50
N GLY A 246 -7.97 -9.16 29.62
CA GLY A 246 -9.39 -9.36 29.34
C GLY A 246 -9.69 -9.65 27.87
N SER A 247 -8.68 -9.61 26.99
CA SER A 247 -8.85 -9.93 25.56
C SER A 247 -9.12 -11.43 25.40
N ARG A 248 -10.02 -11.78 24.48
CA ARG A 248 -10.33 -13.17 24.12
C ARG A 248 -9.50 -13.56 22.91
N VAL A 249 -8.79 -14.66 23.01
CA VAL A 249 -7.97 -15.21 21.93
C VAL A 249 -8.55 -16.56 21.52
N VAL A 250 -8.77 -16.75 20.22
CA VAL A 250 -9.26 -18.01 19.65
C VAL A 250 -8.28 -18.50 18.60
N HIS A 251 -7.75 -19.70 18.77
CA HIS A 251 -6.91 -20.37 17.78
C HIS A 251 -7.70 -21.45 17.06
N LEU A 252 -7.85 -21.29 15.75
CA LEU A 252 -8.45 -22.24 14.83
C LEU A 252 -7.31 -22.98 14.11
N ARG A 253 -7.11 -24.25 14.45
CA ARG A 253 -6.02 -25.09 13.92
C ARG A 253 -6.60 -26.18 13.02
N PRO A 254 -6.71 -25.93 11.71
CA PRO A 254 -7.23 -26.91 10.78
C PRO A 254 -6.17 -28.01 10.55
N THR A 255 -6.61 -29.18 10.07
CA THR A 255 -5.68 -30.24 9.65
C THR A 255 -5.00 -29.89 8.31
N THR A 256 -5.67 -29.09 7.49
CA THR A 256 -5.25 -28.65 6.15
C THR A 256 -5.53 -27.16 6.00
N GLY A 257 -4.65 -26.45 5.30
CA GLY A 257 -4.81 -25.02 5.05
C GLY A 257 -4.25 -24.12 6.15
N ALA A 258 -4.56 -22.83 6.03
CA ALA A 258 -4.01 -21.80 6.89
C ALA A 258 -4.65 -21.81 8.28
N PRO A 259 -3.88 -21.86 9.39
CA PRO A 259 -4.44 -21.62 10.71
C PRO A 259 -4.90 -20.17 10.85
N ILE A 260 -5.89 -19.94 11.71
CA ILE A 260 -6.39 -18.60 12.02
C ILE A 260 -6.28 -18.36 13.54
N THR A 261 -5.81 -17.19 13.93
CA THR A 261 -5.88 -16.68 15.30
C THR A 261 -6.69 -15.40 15.33
N LEU A 262 -7.72 -15.39 16.18
CA LEU A 262 -8.54 -14.22 16.44
C LEU A 262 -8.17 -13.64 17.80
N THR A 263 -7.98 -12.33 17.86
CA THR A 263 -7.74 -11.60 19.11
C THR A 263 -8.80 -10.51 19.24
N MET A 264 -9.81 -10.77 20.07
CA MET A 264 -10.89 -9.81 20.34
C MET A 264 -10.54 -9.00 21.58
N SER A 265 -10.43 -7.69 21.40
CA SER A 265 -10.14 -6.76 22.51
C SER A 265 -11.18 -6.86 23.63
N ALA A 266 -10.74 -6.64 24.87
CA ALA A 266 -11.60 -6.73 26.07
C ALA A 266 -12.85 -5.84 26.00
N THR A 267 -12.74 -4.69 25.32
CA THR A 267 -13.79 -3.69 25.13
C THR A 267 -14.66 -3.95 23.89
N GLY A 268 -14.28 -4.91 23.03
CA GLY A 268 -14.98 -5.20 21.78
C GLY A 268 -14.82 -4.13 20.70
N GLU A 269 -13.80 -3.29 20.82
CA GLU A 269 -13.54 -2.17 19.89
C GLU A 269 -12.80 -2.62 18.62
N SER A 270 -12.11 -3.76 18.70
CA SER A 270 -11.34 -4.32 17.60
C SER A 270 -11.20 -5.84 17.68
N ILE A 271 -11.02 -6.44 16.51
CA ILE A 271 -10.76 -7.86 16.27
C ILE A 271 -9.49 -7.95 15.43
N GLY A 272 -8.41 -8.46 16.01
CA GLY A 272 -7.21 -8.86 15.28
C GLY A 272 -7.43 -10.22 14.63
N ILE A 273 -7.06 -10.35 13.36
CA ILE A 273 -7.09 -11.59 12.59
C ILE A 273 -5.66 -11.84 12.13
N GLU A 274 -5.06 -12.95 12.56
CA GLU A 274 -3.83 -13.48 11.98
C GLU A 274 -4.15 -14.80 11.28
N ALA A 275 -3.62 -15.00 10.08
CA ALA A 275 -3.81 -16.25 9.35
C ALA A 275 -2.55 -16.67 8.59
N GLY A 276 -2.41 -17.97 8.36
CA GLY A 276 -1.29 -18.51 7.58
C GLY A 276 0.05 -18.17 8.23
N ALA A 277 0.96 -17.59 7.46
CA ALA A 277 2.31 -17.26 7.93
C ALA A 277 2.46 -15.77 8.32
N LEU A 278 1.93 -14.86 7.50
CA LEU A 278 2.20 -13.42 7.53
C LEU A 278 0.93 -12.55 7.47
N PHE A 279 -0.22 -13.09 7.05
CA PHE A 279 -1.47 -12.33 7.02
C PHE A 279 -1.84 -11.86 8.42
N SER A 280 -2.08 -10.56 8.52
CA SER A 280 -2.53 -9.90 9.74
C SER A 280 -3.42 -8.72 9.37
N GLU A 281 -4.55 -8.61 10.05
CA GLU A 281 -5.53 -7.54 9.89
C GLU A 281 -6.09 -7.17 11.27
N ILE A 282 -6.50 -5.92 11.43
CA ILE A 282 -7.29 -5.46 12.57
C ILE A 282 -8.57 -4.86 12.00
N VAL A 283 -9.72 -5.32 12.51
CA VAL A 283 -11.04 -4.88 12.09
C VAL A 283 -11.77 -4.24 13.27
N PRO A 284 -12.29 -3.00 13.14
CA PRO A 284 -12.11 -2.10 12.01
C PRO A 284 -10.67 -1.61 11.88
N SER A 285 -10.28 -1.18 10.68
CA SER A 285 -8.94 -0.63 10.43
C SER A 285 -8.77 0.78 11.00
N CYS A 286 -9.87 1.50 11.21
CA CYS A 286 -9.88 2.83 11.81
C CYS A 286 -11.14 3.03 12.67
N THR A 287 -10.97 3.51 13.91
CA THR A 287 -12.10 3.72 14.82
C THR A 287 -12.65 5.14 14.80
N CYS A 288 -12.07 6.04 13.99
CA CYS A 288 -12.46 7.45 13.95
C CYS A 288 -13.91 7.64 13.49
N ASP A 289 -14.51 8.76 13.88
CA ASP A 289 -15.87 9.14 13.53
C ASP A 289 -16.06 9.33 12.02
N ALA A 290 -15.00 9.72 11.30
CA ALA A 290 -15.05 9.97 9.86
C ALA A 290 -15.23 8.70 9.01
N CYS A 291 -14.66 7.56 9.42
CA CYS A 291 -14.73 6.30 8.68
C CYS A 291 -16.14 5.70 8.65
N ASP A 292 -17.01 6.10 9.58
CA ASP A 292 -18.42 5.71 9.65
C ASP A 292 -18.67 4.19 9.64
N GLU A 293 -17.69 3.39 10.07
CA GLU A 293 -17.83 1.95 10.18
C GLU A 293 -18.85 1.58 11.28
N SER A 294 -19.64 0.54 11.02
CA SER A 294 -20.69 0.03 11.91
C SER A 294 -20.35 -1.40 12.39
N ALA A 295 -21.11 -1.91 13.37
CA ALA A 295 -20.98 -3.31 13.77
C ALA A 295 -21.25 -4.28 12.61
N ASP A 296 -22.18 -3.94 11.71
CA ASP A 296 -22.52 -4.77 10.55
C ASP A 296 -21.39 -4.84 9.53
N SER A 297 -20.72 -3.71 9.24
CA SER A 297 -19.58 -3.69 8.31
C SER A 297 -18.39 -4.46 8.88
N VAL A 298 -18.15 -4.34 10.19
CA VAL A 298 -17.12 -5.12 10.90
C VAL A 298 -17.42 -6.62 10.84
N ALA A 299 -18.67 -7.02 11.12
CA ALA A 299 -19.08 -8.42 11.04
C ALA A 299 -18.92 -8.97 9.61
N GLU A 300 -19.31 -8.19 8.60
CA GLU A 300 -19.16 -8.55 7.18
C GLU A 300 -17.70 -8.76 6.79
N GLN A 301 -16.82 -7.85 7.18
CA GLN A 301 -15.40 -7.98 6.90
C GLN A 301 -14.78 -9.22 7.56
N VAL A 302 -15.14 -9.52 8.81
CA VAL A 302 -14.65 -10.73 9.50
C VAL A 302 -15.19 -12.00 8.83
N GLU A 303 -16.47 -12.02 8.46
CA GLU A 303 -17.12 -13.13 7.76
C GLU A 303 -16.46 -13.43 6.41
N GLU A 304 -16.32 -12.41 5.57
CA GLU A 304 -15.67 -12.53 4.26
C GLU A 304 -14.25 -13.08 4.42
N THR A 305 -13.50 -12.56 5.39
CA THR A 305 -12.11 -12.95 5.65
C THR A 305 -12.00 -14.42 6.03
N LEU A 306 -12.71 -14.83 7.09
CA LEU A 306 -12.58 -16.17 7.65
C LEU A 306 -13.15 -17.24 6.71
N LEU A 307 -14.29 -16.98 6.08
CA LEU A 307 -14.89 -17.91 5.12
C LEU A 307 -14.02 -18.06 3.88
N SER A 308 -13.43 -16.98 3.37
CA SER A 308 -12.51 -17.05 2.23
C SER A 308 -11.25 -17.84 2.56
N ILE A 309 -10.65 -17.63 3.74
CA ILE A 309 -9.46 -18.38 4.17
C ILE A 309 -9.80 -19.86 4.33
N ALA A 310 -10.89 -20.20 5.03
CA ALA A 310 -11.32 -21.58 5.22
C ALA A 310 -11.62 -22.29 3.89
N ALA A 311 -12.16 -21.56 2.91
CA ALA A 311 -12.43 -22.09 1.57
C ALA A 311 -11.18 -22.25 0.67
N GLY A 312 -9.98 -21.84 1.13
CA GLY A 312 -8.72 -21.92 0.37
C GLY A 312 -8.37 -20.68 -0.43
N GLY A 313 -9.02 -19.55 -0.15
CA GLY A 313 -8.84 -18.28 -0.84
C GLY A 313 -7.63 -17.46 -0.41
N LEU A 314 -6.80 -17.95 0.52
CA LEU A 314 -5.60 -17.23 0.98
C LEU A 314 -4.38 -17.59 0.13
N ARG A 315 -3.74 -16.57 -0.43
CA ARG A 315 -2.41 -16.65 -1.04
C ARG A 315 -1.43 -15.82 -0.22
N GLU A 316 -0.26 -16.38 0.03
CA GLU A 316 0.87 -15.67 0.61
C GLU A 316 2.14 -16.03 -0.16
N VAL A 317 2.82 -15.01 -0.68
CA VAL A 317 4.12 -15.16 -1.34
C VAL A 317 5.13 -14.28 -0.63
N PHE A 318 6.17 -14.91 -0.10
CA PHE A 318 7.28 -14.23 0.57
C PHE A 318 8.55 -15.10 0.52
N PRO A 319 9.74 -14.50 0.35
CA PRO A 319 9.97 -13.09 0.03
C PRO A 319 9.77 -12.81 -1.47
N VAL A 320 9.25 -11.62 -1.80
CA VAL A 320 9.23 -11.09 -3.18
C VAL A 320 10.29 -10.02 -3.33
N GLY A 321 11.13 -10.12 -4.37
CA GLY A 321 12.20 -9.18 -4.65
C GLY A 321 13.29 -9.09 -3.57
N GLN A 322 14.25 -8.18 -3.77
CA GLN A 322 15.34 -7.97 -2.81
C GLN A 322 14.89 -7.24 -1.54
N ARG A 323 13.82 -6.46 -1.60
CA ARG A 323 13.18 -5.86 -0.42
C ARG A 323 12.48 -6.87 0.48
N ARG A 324 12.40 -8.14 0.08
CA ARG A 324 11.67 -9.19 0.82
C ARG A 324 10.26 -8.72 1.14
N SER A 325 9.51 -8.28 0.13
CA SER A 325 8.11 -7.90 0.31
C SER A 325 7.23 -9.15 0.51
N ALA A 326 6.15 -9.03 1.26
CA ALA A 326 5.07 -9.99 1.32
C ALA A 326 3.99 -9.58 0.31
N HIS A 327 3.54 -10.53 -0.51
CA HIS A 327 2.34 -10.40 -1.33
C HIS A 327 1.25 -11.29 -0.72
N ILE A 328 0.11 -10.69 -0.36
CA ILE A 328 -0.99 -11.39 0.29
C ILE A 328 -2.27 -11.14 -0.51
N ARG A 329 -3.01 -12.20 -0.81
CA ARG A 329 -4.29 -12.15 -1.51
C ARG A 329 -5.32 -12.96 -0.73
N ILE A 330 -6.52 -12.40 -0.59
CA ILE A 330 -7.72 -13.15 -0.22
C ILE A 330 -8.65 -13.10 -1.42
N ARG A 331 -9.05 -14.26 -1.92
CA ARG A 331 -10.11 -14.42 -2.93
C ARG A 331 -11.36 -14.98 -2.30
N THR A 332 -12.49 -14.38 -2.65
CA THR A 332 -13.82 -14.80 -2.23
C THR A 332 -14.41 -15.77 -3.25
N VAL A 333 -15.34 -16.61 -2.81
CA VAL A 333 -15.99 -17.65 -3.64
C VAL A 333 -16.78 -17.04 -4.81
N ASP A 334 -17.30 -15.83 -4.65
CA ASP A 334 -18.05 -15.09 -5.68
C ASP A 334 -17.14 -14.38 -6.71
N GLY A 335 -15.83 -14.60 -6.64
CA GLY A 335 -14.85 -14.05 -7.59
C GLY A 335 -14.29 -12.68 -7.22
N GLY A 336 -14.75 -12.10 -6.11
CA GLY A 336 -14.15 -10.92 -5.50
C GLY A 336 -12.81 -11.20 -4.81
N GLY A 337 -12.39 -10.23 -4.00
CA GLY A 337 -11.23 -10.37 -3.14
C GLY A 337 -10.34 -9.13 -3.08
N ARG A 338 -9.35 -9.21 -2.20
CA ARG A 338 -8.46 -8.11 -1.82
C ARG A 338 -7.01 -8.58 -1.82
N SER A 339 -6.10 -7.66 -2.15
CA SER A 339 -4.67 -7.90 -2.13
C SER A 339 -3.95 -6.79 -1.40
N SER A 340 -2.87 -7.15 -0.73
CA SER A 340 -1.88 -6.22 -0.19
C SER A 340 -0.49 -6.70 -0.57
N ALA A 341 0.41 -5.73 -0.76
CA ALA A 341 1.81 -5.98 -1.05
C ALA A 341 2.66 -4.94 -0.32
N GLY A 342 3.75 -5.38 0.28
CA GLY A 342 4.68 -4.48 0.95
C GLY A 342 5.69 -5.20 1.83
N GLU A 343 6.67 -4.46 2.34
CA GLU A 343 7.61 -4.99 3.31
C GLU A 343 6.86 -5.36 4.60
N PRO A 344 7.15 -6.53 5.21
CA PRO A 344 6.60 -6.86 6.52
C PRO A 344 6.90 -5.76 7.54
N GLY A 345 5.95 -5.51 8.44
CA GLY A 345 6.11 -4.51 9.49
C GLY A 345 7.37 -4.76 10.33
N ARG A 346 8.05 -3.68 10.75
CA ARG A 346 9.29 -3.77 11.55
C ARG A 346 9.13 -4.51 12.89
N SER A 347 7.90 -4.68 13.36
CA SER A 347 7.56 -5.44 14.56
C SER A 347 7.62 -6.96 14.36
N VAL A 348 7.63 -7.45 13.11
CA VAL A 348 7.68 -8.89 12.82
C VAL A 348 9.12 -9.39 13.02
N PRO A 349 9.37 -10.37 13.92
CA PRO A 349 10.72 -10.87 14.17
C PRO A 349 11.33 -11.56 12.95
N ALA A 350 12.64 -11.39 12.73
CA ALA A 350 13.36 -12.00 11.60
C ALA A 350 13.19 -13.54 11.55
N ALA A 351 13.18 -14.20 12.72
CA ALA A 351 12.95 -15.64 12.79
C ALA A 351 11.56 -16.07 12.27
N ARG A 352 10.52 -15.23 12.47
CA ARG A 352 9.18 -15.48 11.91
C ARG A 352 9.19 -15.31 10.39
N LEU A 353 9.93 -14.33 9.87
CA LEU A 353 10.08 -14.13 8.43
C LEU A 353 10.83 -15.28 7.75
N ASP A 354 11.90 -15.78 8.37
CA ASP A 354 12.66 -16.89 7.81
C ASP A 354 11.83 -18.20 7.82
N ALA A 355 11.08 -18.46 8.90
CA ALA A 355 10.13 -19.58 8.94
C ALA A 355 9.00 -19.43 7.90
N ALA A 356 8.48 -18.22 7.71
CA ALA A 356 7.49 -17.94 6.68
C ALA A 356 8.03 -18.18 5.27
N ALA A 357 9.28 -17.77 4.99
CA ALA A 357 9.91 -18.02 3.69
C ALA A 357 10.05 -19.52 3.39
N GLU A 358 10.46 -20.33 4.36
CA GLU A 358 10.55 -21.78 4.20
C GLU A 358 9.18 -22.42 3.98
N LEU A 359 8.18 -22.04 4.78
CA LEU A 359 6.83 -22.57 4.69
C LEU A 359 6.15 -22.22 3.37
N LEU A 360 6.16 -20.94 3.00
CA LEU A 360 5.49 -20.44 1.80
C LEU A 360 6.19 -20.92 0.52
N GLY A 361 7.51 -21.14 0.56
CA GLY A 361 8.25 -21.77 -0.53
C GLY A 361 7.87 -23.24 -0.78
N SER A 362 7.20 -23.89 0.16
CA SER A 362 6.68 -25.26 0.00
C SER A 362 5.27 -25.32 -0.61
N LEU A 363 4.55 -24.19 -0.65
CA LEU A 363 3.20 -24.11 -1.22
C LEU A 363 3.26 -23.98 -2.75
N SER A 364 2.25 -24.52 -3.43
CA SER A 364 2.09 -24.32 -4.88
C SER A 364 1.69 -22.86 -5.16
N ASP A 365 2.63 -22.08 -5.67
CA ASP A 365 2.46 -20.65 -6.02
C ASP A 365 1.96 -19.78 -4.86
N GLY A 366 2.21 -20.20 -3.61
CA GLY A 366 1.82 -19.49 -2.39
C GLY A 366 0.35 -19.66 -1.97
N TRP A 367 -0.45 -20.47 -2.67
CA TRP A 367 -1.83 -20.73 -2.27
C TRP A 367 -1.90 -21.71 -1.11
N TRP A 368 -2.60 -21.30 -0.05
CA TRP A 368 -2.95 -22.22 1.03
C TRP A 368 -4.08 -23.14 0.57
N PRO A 369 -3.99 -24.45 0.87
CA PRO A 369 -5.12 -25.34 0.59
C PRO A 369 -6.32 -24.96 1.44
N ALA A 370 -7.52 -25.32 0.97
CA ALA A 370 -8.73 -25.17 1.74
C ALA A 370 -8.74 -26.08 2.98
N TRP A 371 -9.52 -25.68 3.98
CA TRP A 371 -9.78 -26.52 5.14
C TRP A 371 -10.64 -27.71 4.71
N SER A 372 -10.32 -28.90 5.22
CA SER A 372 -11.10 -30.09 4.92
C SER A 372 -12.44 -30.07 5.65
N LEU A 373 -13.52 -30.41 4.94
CA LEU A 373 -14.83 -30.62 5.55
C LEU A 373 -14.84 -31.86 6.45
N ARG A 374 -15.68 -31.85 7.48
CA ARG A 374 -15.90 -33.03 8.34
C ARG A 374 -16.58 -34.14 7.54
N PRO A 375 -16.13 -35.40 7.68
CA PRO A 375 -16.76 -36.54 7.00
C PRO A 375 -18.26 -36.67 7.32
N GLY A 376 -19.09 -36.92 6.31
CA GLY A 376 -20.54 -37.12 6.47
C GLY A 376 -21.36 -35.82 6.56
N ARG A 377 -20.74 -34.69 6.22
CA ARG A 377 -21.34 -33.37 6.11
C ARG A 377 -21.04 -32.74 4.74
N GLU A 378 -21.06 -33.57 3.69
CA GLU A 378 -20.93 -33.20 2.27
C GLU A 378 -22.30 -33.11 1.59
#